data_AF-A0A1M5LKS8-F1
#
_entry.id   AF-A0A1M5LKS8-F1
#
_cell.length_a   1.000
_cell.length_b   1.000
_cell.length_c   1.000
_cell.angle_alpha   90.00
_cell.angle_beta   90.00
_cell.angle_gamma   90.00
#
_symmetry.space_group_name_H-M   'P 1'
#
loop_
_entity.id
_entity.type
_entity.pdbx_description
1 polymer ?
#
loop_
_entity_poly.entity_id
_entity_poly.type
_entity_poly.pdbx_seq_one_letter_code
_entity_poly.pdbx_strand_id
1 'polypeptide(L)'
;MKPKFENKRLEITYIEGDLPNGTYIFNVYIKDFDTPNLNVEYDYNEKVIIRTWIDENECDNDPKNHVVYKLFSLVENEVFDIMKFIVEHI
;
A
#
# COMPACT_ATOMS: atom_id res chain seq x y z
N MET A 1 -13.62 11.91 -4.08
CA MET A 1 -12.52 11.85 -3.09
C MET A 1 -12.22 10.38 -2.88
N LYS A 2 -10.96 9.95 -3.02
CA LYS A 2 -10.61 8.53 -2.86
C LYS A 2 -10.54 8.19 -1.36
N PRO A 3 -11.09 7.05 -0.91
CA PRO A 3 -10.91 6.54 0.44
C PRO A 3 -9.44 6.54 0.85
N LYS A 4 -9.15 7.08 2.04
CA LYS A 4 -7.80 7.10 2.58
C LYS A 4 -7.79 6.98 4.10
N PHE A 5 -6.73 6.37 4.60
CA PHE A 5 -6.33 6.42 6.00
C PHE A 5 -5.05 7.23 6.14
N GLU A 6 -4.94 8.01 7.21
CA GLU A 6 -3.74 8.80 7.47
C GLU A 6 -3.49 8.95 8.97
N ASN A 7 -2.27 8.62 9.40
CA ASN A 7 -1.79 8.91 10.75
C ASN A 7 -0.41 9.60 10.68
N LYS A 8 0.29 9.68 11.83
CA LYS A 8 1.61 10.32 11.91
C LYS A 8 2.71 9.61 11.11
N ARG A 9 2.58 8.29 10.88
CA ARG A 9 3.60 7.42 10.28
C ARG A 9 3.21 6.87 8.91
N LEU A 10 1.91 6.69 8.67
CA LEU A 10 1.37 6.00 7.50
C LEU A 10 0.31 6.85 6.83
N GLU A 11 0.34 6.82 5.50
CA GLU A 11 -0.80 7.20 4.66
C GLU A 11 -1.09 6.03 3.71
N ILE A 12 -2.35 5.61 3.66
CA ILE A 12 -2.82 4.52 2.81
C ILE A 12 -3.99 5.05 1.99
N THR A 13 -3.79 5.14 0.68
CA THR A 13 -4.78 5.71 -0.24
C THR A 13 -5.23 4.65 -1.22
N TYR A 14 -6.55 4.43 -1.29
CA TYR A 14 -7.13 3.61 -2.35
C TYR A 14 -6.94 4.31 -3.70
N ILE A 15 -6.35 3.64 -4.70
CA ILE A 15 -6.12 4.25 -6.02
C ILE A 15 -7.32 4.02 -6.93
N GLU A 16 -7.65 2.78 -7.26
CA GLU A 16 -8.75 2.44 -8.17
C GLU A 16 -9.02 0.93 -8.05
N GLY A 17 -10.26 0.55 -8.27
CA GLY A 17 -10.71 -0.83 -8.08
C GLY A 17 -11.94 -1.05 -8.93
N ASP A 18 -11.71 -1.77 -10.01
CA ASP A 18 -12.52 -2.93 -10.35
C ASP A 18 -11.60 -3.87 -11.14
N LEU A 19 -10.51 -4.28 -10.48
CA LEU A 19 -9.77 -5.43 -10.96
C LEU A 19 -10.68 -6.65 -10.78
N PRO A 20 -10.60 -7.66 -11.67
CA PRO A 20 -11.44 -8.84 -11.56
C PRO A 20 -11.45 -9.41 -10.14
N ASN A 21 -12.62 -9.82 -9.65
CA ASN A 21 -12.80 -10.70 -8.49
C ASN A 21 -12.42 -10.14 -7.10
N GLY A 22 -12.65 -8.85 -6.82
CA GLY A 22 -12.48 -8.32 -5.46
C GLY A 22 -11.02 -8.00 -5.10
N THR A 23 -10.24 -7.62 -6.11
CA THR A 23 -8.88 -7.12 -5.96
C THR A 23 -8.86 -5.59 -5.98
N TYR A 24 -8.07 -5.01 -5.08
CA TYR A 24 -7.98 -3.57 -4.85
C TYR A 24 -6.52 -3.12 -4.89
N ILE A 25 -6.26 -1.92 -5.42
CA ILE A 25 -4.92 -1.31 -5.39
C ILE A 25 -4.89 -0.18 -4.38
N PHE A 26 -3.90 -0.23 -3.50
CA PHE A 26 -3.57 0.81 -2.53
C PHE A 26 -2.18 1.37 -2.78
N ASN A 27 -2.02 2.64 -2.44
CA ASN A 27 -0.72 3.28 -2.28
C ASN A 27 -0.42 3.41 -0.79
N VAL A 28 0.79 3.02 -0.40
CA VAL A 28 1.27 3.05 0.99
C VAL A 28 2.47 3.96 1.07
N TYR A 29 2.34 5.04 1.84
CA TYR A 29 3.41 5.98 2.12
C TYR A 29 3.83 5.89 3.59
N ILE A 30 5.12 5.62 3.81
CA ILE A 30 5.72 5.50 5.15
C ILE A 30 6.49 6.80 5.43
N LYS A 31 5.92 7.67 6.27
CA LYS A 31 6.36 9.05 6.50
C LYS A 31 7.69 9.19 7.24
N ASP A 32 8.12 8.16 7.95
CA ASP A 32 9.31 8.21 8.82
C ASP A 32 10.63 8.26 8.03
N PHE A 33 10.60 7.98 6.71
CA PHE A 33 11.78 7.90 5.87
C PHE A 33 11.55 8.56 4.51
N ASP A 34 12.63 9.05 3.90
CA ASP A 34 12.64 9.53 2.52
C ASP A 34 12.72 8.33 1.56
N THR A 35 11.59 7.64 1.41
CA THR A 35 11.38 6.47 0.56
C THR A 35 10.25 6.72 -0.44
N PRO A 36 10.24 6.03 -1.60
CA PRO A 36 9.10 6.09 -2.53
C PRO A 36 7.83 5.52 -1.90
N ASN A 37 6.71 5.73 -2.58
CA ASN A 37 5.49 5.04 -2.21
C ASN A 37 5.57 3.58 -2.63
N LEU A 38 4.83 2.74 -1.92
CA LEU A 38 4.66 1.35 -2.29
C LEU A 38 3.23 1.10 -2.74
N ASN A 39 3.06 0.67 -3.98
CA ASN A 39 1.77 0.18 -4.44
C ASN A 39 1.58 -1.27 -3.97
N VAL A 40 0.35 -1.58 -3.54
CA VAL A 40 -0.04 -2.87 -2.98
C VAL A 40 -1.31 -3.34 -3.67
N GLU A 41 -1.25 -4.53 -4.26
CA GLU A 41 -2.42 -5.23 -4.78
C GLU A 41 -2.93 -6.22 -3.74
N TYR A 42 -4.17 -6.03 -3.32
CA TYR A 42 -4.81 -6.75 -2.22
C TYR A 42 -6.07 -7.47 -2.70
N ASP A 43 -6.15 -8.78 -2.46
CA ASP A 43 -7.36 -9.58 -2.69
C ASP A 43 -8.16 -9.64 -1.39
N TYR A 44 -9.36 -9.05 -1.41
CA TYR A 44 -10.24 -9.03 -0.25
C TYR A 44 -10.88 -10.39 0.06
N ASN A 45 -11.14 -11.19 -0.98
CA ASN A 45 -11.78 -12.49 -0.85
C ASN A 45 -10.82 -13.53 -0.26
N GLU A 46 -9.59 -13.58 -0.79
CA GLU A 46 -8.53 -14.46 -0.32
C GLU A 46 -7.79 -13.93 0.92
N LYS A 47 -8.00 -12.65 1.25
CA LYS A 47 -7.37 -11.97 2.40
C LYS A 47 -5.85 -12.02 2.30
N VAL A 48 -5.31 -11.65 1.14
CA VAL A 48 -3.88 -11.75 0.84
C VAL A 48 -3.38 -10.54 0.04
N ILE A 49 -2.13 -10.15 0.29
CA ILE A 49 -1.41 -9.21 -0.57
C ILE A 49 -0.83 -10.03 -1.74
N ILE A 50 -1.28 -9.76 -2.96
CA ILE A 50 -0.86 -10.47 -4.17
C ILE A 50 0.55 -10.03 -4.57
N ARG A 51 0.78 -8.71 -4.62
CA ARG A 51 2.08 -8.14 -4.99
C ARG A 51 2.23 -6.71 -4.49
N THR A 52 3.49 -6.29 -4.44
CA THR A 52 3.89 -4.93 -4.12
C THR A 52 4.87 -4.42 -5.16
N TRP A 53 4.78 -3.15 -5.55
CA TRP A 53 5.74 -2.55 -6.49
C TRP A 53 5.94 -1.06 -6.23
N ILE A 54 7.07 -0.55 -6.67
CA ILE A 54 7.35 0.88 -6.78
C ILE A 54 7.22 1.23 -8.26
N ASP A 55 6.57 2.34 -8.59
CA ASP A 55 6.51 2.78 -9.98
C ASP A 55 7.91 3.20 -10.45
N GLU A 56 8.31 2.78 -11.66
CA GLU A 56 9.66 2.97 -12.20
C GLU A 56 10.08 4.45 -12.26
N ASN A 57 9.12 5.38 -12.31
CA ASN A 57 9.36 6.82 -12.34
C ASN A 57 9.45 7.46 -10.95
N GLU A 58 9.16 6.74 -9.86
CA GLU A 58 9.15 7.31 -8.51
C GLU A 58 10.55 7.39 -7.87
N CYS A 59 11.48 6.48 -8.18
CA CYS A 59 12.79 6.48 -7.53
C CYS A 59 13.90 5.68 -8.26
N ASP A 60 14.86 6.39 -8.85
CA ASP A 60 16.10 5.80 -9.40
C ASP A 60 17.14 5.41 -8.32
N ASN A 61 16.76 5.43 -7.03
CA ASN A 61 17.66 5.18 -5.91
C ASN A 61 17.43 3.78 -5.34
N ASP A 62 18.21 2.81 -5.83
CA ASP A 62 18.14 1.40 -5.41
C ASP A 62 18.16 1.20 -3.88
N PRO A 63 19.01 1.89 -3.09
CA PRO A 63 18.94 1.82 -1.63
C PRO A 63 17.58 2.21 -1.04
N LYS A 64 16.97 3.32 -1.49
CA LYS A 64 15.65 3.75 -1.00
C LYS A 64 14.56 2.74 -1.35
N ASN A 65 14.63 2.18 -2.55
CA ASN A 65 13.73 1.13 -3.01
C ASN A 65 13.83 -0.11 -2.12
N HIS A 66 15.05 -0.55 -1.79
CA HIS A 66 15.23 -1.68 -0.88
C HIS A 66 14.73 -1.36 0.54
N VAL A 67 14.95 -0.13 1.03
CA VAL A 67 14.50 0.28 2.36
C VAL A 67 12.98 0.28 2.48
N VAL A 68 12.22 0.75 1.47
CA VAL A 68 10.75 0.77 1.57
C VAL A 68 10.18 -0.64 1.73
N TYR A 69 10.69 -1.65 1.02
CA TYR A 69 10.23 -3.03 1.19
C TYR A 69 10.53 -3.57 2.60
N LYS A 70 11.68 -3.20 3.19
CA LYS A 70 12.00 -3.57 4.58
C LYS A 70 11.07 -2.89 5.56
N LEU A 71 10.80 -1.59 5.41
CA LEU A 71 9.87 -0.87 6.25
C LEU A 71 8.45 -1.44 6.14
N PHE A 72 7.99 -1.72 4.92
CA PHE A 72 6.70 -2.33 4.66
C PHE A 72 6.55 -3.66 5.40
N SER A 73 7.56 -4.54 5.36
CA SER A 73 7.52 -5.82 6.09
C SER A 73 7.36 -5.67 7.61
N LEU A 74 7.71 -4.51 8.19
CA LEU A 74 7.53 -4.23 9.62
C LEU A 74 6.11 -3.77 9.96
N VAL A 75 5.38 -3.21 8.98
CA VAL A 75 4.03 -2.65 9.14
C VAL A 75 2.96 -3.41 8.36
N GLU A 76 3.33 -4.50 7.68
CA GLU A 76 2.47 -5.24 6.75
C GLU A 76 1.12 -5.62 7.37
N ASN A 77 1.11 -6.12 8.61
CA ASN A 77 -0.12 -6.48 9.33
C ASN A 77 -1.01 -5.25 9.61
N GLU A 78 -0.44 -4.11 9.98
CA GLU A 78 -1.20 -2.87 10.22
C GLU A 78 -1.79 -2.36 8.90
N VAL A 79 -1.00 -2.36 7.83
CA VAL A 79 -1.45 -1.97 6.50
C VAL A 79 -2.58 -2.89 6.01
N PHE A 80 -2.44 -4.20 6.23
CA PHE A 80 -3.46 -5.19 5.89
C PHE A 80 -4.81 -4.90 6.56
N ASP A 81 -4.81 -4.69 7.87
CA ASP A 81 -6.04 -4.40 8.63
C ASP A 81 -6.69 -3.09 8.17
N ILE A 82 -5.90 -2.07 7.85
CA ILE A 82 -6.39 -0.79 7.34
C ILE A 82 -6.98 -0.94 5.93
N MET A 83 -6.31 -1.65 5.02
CA MET A 83 -6.83 -1.90 3.67
C MET A 83 -8.16 -2.65 3.74
N LYS A 84 -8.24 -3.69 4.57
CA LYS A 84 -9.48 -4.43 4.81
C LYS A 84 -10.59 -3.50 5.31
N PHE A 85 -10.31 -2.67 6.33
CA PHE A 85 -11.29 -1.72 6.85
C PHE A 85 -11.77 -0.75 5.78
N ILE A 86 -10.86 -0.22 4.94
CA ILE A 86 -11.22 0.65 3.83
C ILE A 86 -12.17 -0.08 2.88
N VAL A 87 -11.83 -1.29 2.41
CA VAL A 87 -12.69 -2.07 1.49
C VAL A 87 -14.08 -2.34 2.07
N GLU A 88 -14.19 -2.65 3.37
CA GLU A 88 -15.47 -2.89 4.04
C GLU A 88 -16.37 -1.64 4.12
N HIS A 89 -15.84 -0.44 3.83
CA HIS A 89 -16.54 0.84 3.96
C HIS A 89 -16.51 1.68 2.66
N ILE A 90 -16.18 1.08 1.51
CA ILE A 90 -16.29 1.69 0.17
C ILE A 90 -17.70 1.52 -0.39
#